data_AF-A0A923B8K8-F1
#
_entry.id   AF-A0A923B8K8-F1
#
_cell.length_a   1.000
_cell.length_b   1.000
_cell.length_c   1.000
_cell.angle_alpha   90.00
_cell.angle_beta   90.00
_cell.angle_gamma   90.00
#
_symmetry.space_group_name_H-M   'P 1'
#
loop_
_entity.id
_entity.type
_entity.pdbx_description
1 polymer ?
#
loop_
_entity_poly.entity_id
_entity_poly.type
_entity_poly.pdbx_seq_one_letter_code
_entity_poly.pdbx_strand_id
1 'polypeptide(L)'
;MRAFVFPGQGSQKVGMGSELAEASAAARDVFGEVDEALKQNLTALMREGPEDRLTLTENAQPAIMANAIATLRVLEHDFGVKLTAVGDCVAGHSLGEYSALCAVGAFSLSDTARLLKLRGWAMQAAVPVGEGTMAVLLGADIDQAKALAAAAAQGEVCEVANDNDPSQVVLSGHTGAIERAVALVKEHGIKRGMILNVSAPFHSSLMAPAAERMAEALAATPPAAFTLPVYANVTAARVDDPEAERALLIEQVTGRVRWRESVLAMRADGVEHFVELGGK
;
A
#
# COMPACT_ATOMS: atom_id res chain seq x y z
N MET A 1 10.18 21.17 -5.83
CA MET A 1 9.88 20.47 -4.56
C MET A 1 10.19 18.98 -4.71
N ARG A 2 10.33 18.26 -3.61
CA ARG A 2 10.63 16.81 -3.57
C ARG A 2 9.57 16.07 -2.75
N ALA A 3 9.06 14.98 -3.31
CA ALA A 3 8.22 14.02 -2.61
C ALA A 3 9.01 12.76 -2.27
N PHE A 4 8.79 12.21 -1.08
CA PHE A 4 9.23 10.87 -0.73
C PHE A 4 8.06 9.91 -0.84
N VAL A 5 8.25 8.85 -1.63
CA VAL A 5 7.19 7.88 -1.92
C VAL A 5 7.53 6.51 -1.37
N PHE A 6 6.51 5.79 -0.91
CA PHE A 6 6.67 4.51 -0.22
C PHE A 6 5.93 3.40 -0.98
N PRO A 7 6.60 2.27 -1.28
CA PRO A 7 6.02 1.21 -2.10
C PRO A 7 4.90 0.45 -1.36
N GLY A 8 4.05 -0.16 -2.18
CA GLY A 8 2.95 -1.02 -1.74
C GLY A 8 3.22 -2.52 -1.90
N GLN A 9 2.15 -3.31 -1.78
CA GLN A 9 2.19 -4.77 -1.93
C GLN A 9 2.69 -5.16 -3.33
N GLY A 10 3.51 -6.20 -3.41
CA GLY A 10 4.17 -6.65 -4.66
C GLY A 10 5.64 -6.24 -4.75
N SER A 11 6.11 -5.36 -3.87
CA SER A 11 7.52 -4.94 -3.77
C SER A 11 8.36 -5.80 -2.84
N GLN A 12 7.76 -6.70 -2.05
CA GLN A 12 8.47 -7.66 -1.21
C GLN A 12 9.22 -8.71 -2.03
N LYS A 13 10.38 -9.13 -1.54
CA LYS A 13 11.18 -10.21 -2.13
C LYS A 13 12.02 -10.88 -1.06
N VAL A 14 12.18 -12.20 -1.14
CA VAL A 14 13.13 -12.92 -0.28
C VAL A 14 14.53 -12.34 -0.45
N GLY A 15 15.18 -12.05 0.67
CA GLY A 15 16.47 -11.35 0.75
C GLY A 15 16.36 -9.85 1.01
N MET A 16 15.17 -9.24 0.94
CA MET A 16 14.99 -7.80 1.17
C MET A 16 15.53 -7.37 2.55
N GLY A 17 16.18 -6.21 2.59
CA GLY A 17 16.76 -5.66 3.82
C GLY A 17 18.06 -6.31 4.30
N SER A 18 18.50 -7.43 3.73
CA SER A 18 19.69 -8.17 4.20
C SER A 18 20.98 -7.36 4.06
N GLU A 19 21.27 -6.85 2.86
CA GLU A 19 22.47 -6.04 2.59
C GLU A 19 22.47 -4.75 3.43
N LEU A 20 21.29 -4.15 3.62
CA LEU A 20 21.13 -2.95 4.43
C LEU A 20 21.39 -3.22 5.92
N ALA A 21 20.87 -4.35 6.43
CA ALA A 21 21.11 -4.82 7.78
C ALA A 21 22.58 -5.24 8.00
N GLU A 22 23.28 -5.73 6.99
CA GLU A 22 24.72 -6.00 7.07
C GLU A 22 25.51 -4.68 7.17
N ALA A 23 25.15 -3.71 6.32
CA ALA A 23 25.87 -2.44 6.20
C ALA A 23 25.64 -1.44 7.35
N SER A 24 24.45 -1.42 7.98
CA SER A 24 24.09 -0.37 8.94
C SER A 24 23.46 -0.89 10.24
N ALA A 25 23.88 -0.31 11.37
CA ALA A 25 23.28 -0.56 12.67
C ALA A 25 21.85 -0.01 12.76
N ALA A 26 21.60 1.17 12.17
CA ALA A 26 20.27 1.79 12.17
C ALA A 26 19.23 0.91 11.47
N ALA A 27 19.61 0.20 10.41
CA ALA A 27 18.75 -0.79 9.77
C ALA A 27 18.44 -1.99 10.67
N ARG A 28 19.47 -2.54 11.34
CA ARG A 28 19.30 -3.66 12.28
C ARG A 28 18.36 -3.30 13.44
N ASP A 29 18.47 -2.08 13.96
CA ASP A 29 17.62 -1.60 15.05
C ASP A 29 16.15 -1.52 14.61
N VAL A 30 15.86 -1.03 13.40
CA VAL A 30 14.51 -1.02 12.83
C VAL A 30 13.93 -2.43 12.72
N PHE A 31 14.69 -3.36 12.15
CA PHE A 31 14.25 -4.75 12.00
C PHE A 31 14.02 -5.43 13.35
N GLY A 32 14.92 -5.20 14.32
CA GLY A 32 14.76 -5.71 15.69
C GLY A 32 13.54 -5.15 16.41
N GLU A 33 13.25 -3.84 16.29
CA GLU A 33 12.05 -3.24 16.88
C GLU A 33 10.77 -3.82 16.26
N VAL A 34 10.74 -4.01 14.94
CA VAL A 34 9.59 -4.61 14.25
C VAL A 34 9.35 -6.05 14.70
N ASP A 35 10.41 -6.86 14.80
CA ASP A 35 10.30 -8.25 15.27
C ASP A 35 9.75 -8.33 16.70
N GLU A 36 10.23 -7.47 17.60
CA GLU A 36 9.75 -7.37 18.98
C GLU A 36 8.29 -6.89 19.03
N ALA A 37 7.95 -5.86 18.25
CA ALA A 37 6.60 -5.31 18.21
C ALA A 37 5.55 -6.33 17.75
N LEU A 38 5.94 -7.22 16.82
CA LEU A 38 5.11 -8.28 16.27
C LEU A 38 5.19 -9.60 17.03
N LYS A 39 6.17 -9.74 17.95
CA LYS A 39 6.51 -11.02 18.61
C LYS A 39 6.71 -12.15 17.59
N GLN A 40 7.34 -11.81 16.47
CA GLN A 40 7.55 -12.67 15.31
C GLN A 40 8.93 -12.34 14.74
N ASN A 41 9.71 -13.36 14.35
CA ASN A 41 10.94 -13.14 13.59
C ASN A 41 10.61 -12.90 12.11
N LEU A 42 10.05 -11.72 11.81
CA LEU A 42 9.70 -11.28 10.47
C LEU A 42 10.97 -11.05 9.65
N THR A 43 12.04 -10.55 10.26
CA THR A 43 13.34 -10.35 9.60
C THR A 43 13.91 -11.63 9.02
N ALA A 44 13.83 -12.76 9.73
CA ALA A 44 14.25 -14.05 9.18
C ALA A 44 13.38 -14.45 7.98
N LEU A 45 12.06 -14.24 8.04
CA LEU A 45 11.17 -14.50 6.91
C LEU A 45 11.48 -13.60 5.70
N MET A 46 11.82 -12.34 5.93
CA MET A 46 12.25 -11.40 4.87
C MET A 46 13.53 -11.87 4.19
N ARG A 47 14.53 -12.34 4.96
CA ARG A 47 15.83 -12.77 4.45
C ARG A 47 15.79 -14.14 3.77
N GLU A 48 15.11 -15.10 4.39
CA GLU A 48 15.23 -16.53 4.07
C GLU A 48 13.98 -17.09 3.39
N GLY A 49 12.84 -16.40 3.48
CA GLY A 49 11.56 -16.88 2.97
C GLY A 49 10.96 -17.99 3.84
N PRO A 50 10.12 -18.87 3.28
CA PRO A 50 9.81 -19.01 1.85
C PRO A 50 8.95 -17.87 1.28
N GLU A 51 8.97 -17.70 -0.04
CA GLU A 51 8.32 -16.59 -0.75
C GLU A 51 6.79 -16.60 -0.59
N ASP A 52 6.16 -17.77 -0.57
CA ASP A 52 4.72 -17.93 -0.35
C ASP A 52 4.29 -17.39 1.03
N ARG A 53 5.11 -17.60 2.07
CA ARG A 53 4.85 -17.05 3.42
C ARG A 53 5.12 -15.56 3.50
N LEU A 54 6.17 -15.06 2.84
CA LEU A 54 6.47 -13.63 2.80
C LEU A 54 5.41 -12.84 2.03
N THR A 55 4.84 -13.43 0.98
CA THR A 55 3.81 -12.80 0.13
C THR A 55 2.43 -12.77 0.77
N LEU A 56 2.18 -13.56 1.83
CA LEU A 56 0.98 -13.39 2.67
C LEU A 56 0.91 -11.94 3.15
N THR A 57 -0.22 -11.30 2.92
CA THR A 57 -0.45 -9.87 3.18
C THR A 57 -0.17 -9.49 4.63
N GLU A 58 -0.50 -10.36 5.60
CA GLU A 58 -0.15 -10.15 7.01
C GLU A 58 1.36 -10.04 7.30
N ASN A 59 2.22 -10.61 6.44
CA ASN A 59 3.68 -10.54 6.56
C ASN A 59 4.26 -9.48 5.62
N ALA A 60 3.77 -9.44 4.38
CA ALA A 60 4.25 -8.51 3.37
C ALA A 60 4.06 -7.04 3.78
N GLN A 61 2.91 -6.68 4.36
CA GLN A 61 2.65 -5.30 4.76
C GLN A 61 3.69 -4.77 5.77
N PRO A 62 3.87 -5.39 6.96
CA PRO A 62 4.90 -4.94 7.89
C PRO A 62 6.33 -5.11 7.34
N ALA A 63 6.60 -6.12 6.49
CA ALA A 63 7.93 -6.32 5.91
C ALA A 63 8.34 -5.18 4.95
N ILE A 64 7.43 -4.76 4.06
CA ILE A 64 7.66 -3.66 3.12
C ILE A 64 7.88 -2.35 3.88
N MET A 65 7.06 -2.10 4.91
CA MET A 65 7.23 -0.95 5.79
C MET A 65 8.57 -0.99 6.52
N ALA A 66 8.95 -2.11 7.12
CA ALA A 66 10.21 -2.26 7.82
C ALA A 66 11.42 -1.95 6.91
N ASN A 67 11.43 -2.45 5.67
CA ASN A 67 12.50 -2.17 4.71
C ASN A 67 12.56 -0.69 4.30
N ALA A 68 11.40 -0.07 4.07
CA ALA A 68 11.33 1.35 3.72
C ALA A 68 11.79 2.26 4.88
N ILE A 69 11.35 1.98 6.11
CA ILE A 69 11.77 2.71 7.30
C ILE A 69 13.24 2.43 7.63
N ALA A 70 13.75 1.22 7.44
CA ALA A 70 15.17 0.93 7.59
C ALA A 70 16.01 1.76 6.63
N THR A 71 15.60 1.85 5.35
CA THR A 71 16.27 2.70 4.34
C THR A 71 16.28 4.16 4.78
N LEU A 72 15.14 4.66 5.26
CA LEU A 72 15.06 6.01 5.81
C LEU A 72 15.99 6.22 7.02
N ARG A 73 15.98 5.30 8.00
CA ARG A 73 16.82 5.43 9.20
C ARG A 73 18.31 5.41 8.87
N VAL A 74 18.72 4.65 7.86
CA VAL A 74 20.08 4.71 7.33
C VAL A 74 20.40 6.08 6.74
N LEU A 75 19.52 6.65 5.90
CA LEU A 75 19.70 7.99 5.34
C LEU A 75 19.81 9.06 6.45
N GLU A 76 18.98 8.96 7.49
CA GLU A 76 18.98 9.89 8.61
C GLU A 76 20.23 9.76 9.47
N HIS A 77 20.58 8.54 9.87
CA HIS A 77 21.66 8.27 10.82
C HIS A 77 23.05 8.34 10.18
N ASP A 78 23.24 7.65 9.06
CA ASP A 78 24.57 7.48 8.44
C ASP A 78 24.92 8.64 7.50
N PHE A 79 23.91 9.32 6.95
CA PHE A 79 24.10 10.40 5.97
C PHE A 79 23.53 11.77 6.41
N GLY A 80 22.90 11.85 7.58
CA GLY A 80 22.38 13.11 8.14
C GLY A 80 21.20 13.71 7.36
N VAL A 81 20.54 12.93 6.49
CA VAL A 81 19.43 13.40 5.66
C VAL A 81 18.15 13.40 6.49
N LYS A 82 17.59 14.58 6.75
CA LYS A 82 16.27 14.71 7.40
C LYS A 82 15.19 14.99 6.37
N LEU A 83 14.13 14.17 6.32
CA LEU A 83 12.99 14.37 5.41
C LEU A 83 12.50 15.82 5.41
N THR A 84 12.27 16.39 6.59
CA THR A 84 11.76 17.77 6.77
C THR A 84 12.70 18.86 6.24
N ALA A 85 13.99 18.56 6.07
CA ALA A 85 14.97 19.51 5.54
C ALA A 85 15.06 19.45 4.01
N VAL A 86 14.66 18.35 3.38
CA VAL A 86 14.88 18.10 1.94
C VAL A 86 13.65 17.66 1.16
N GLY A 87 12.51 17.49 1.83
CA GLY A 87 11.23 17.05 1.28
C GLY A 87 10.10 18.00 1.62
N ASP A 88 9.09 17.98 0.78
CA ASP A 88 7.93 18.87 0.87
C ASP A 88 6.63 18.12 1.17
N CYS A 89 6.58 16.83 0.84
CA CYS A 89 5.45 15.95 1.10
C CYS A 89 5.86 14.47 1.06
N VAL A 90 4.97 13.61 1.54
CA VAL A 90 5.09 12.16 1.43
C VAL A 90 3.84 11.55 0.77
N ALA A 91 3.98 10.37 0.19
CA ALA A 91 2.86 9.58 -0.30
C ALA A 91 3.23 8.10 -0.25
N GLY A 92 2.26 7.19 -0.18
CA GLY A 92 2.58 5.79 -0.32
C GLY A 92 1.46 4.99 -0.95
N HIS A 93 1.81 3.89 -1.60
CA HIS A 93 0.83 3.08 -2.33
C HIS A 93 0.17 2.08 -1.37
N SER A 94 -1.13 2.27 -1.10
CA SER A 94 -1.92 1.44 -0.18
C SER A 94 -1.27 1.33 1.21
N LEU A 95 -0.66 0.19 1.55
CA LEU A 95 0.09 0.00 2.80
C LEU A 95 1.22 1.05 2.96
N GLY A 96 1.78 1.53 1.83
CA GLY A 96 2.84 2.52 1.84
C GLY A 96 2.42 3.84 2.49
N GLU A 97 1.12 4.15 2.56
CA GLU A 97 0.60 5.33 3.27
C GLU A 97 0.94 5.26 4.77
N TYR A 98 0.88 4.06 5.37
CA TYR A 98 1.31 3.83 6.75
C TYR A 98 2.82 3.99 6.92
N SER A 99 3.61 3.54 5.93
CA SER A 99 5.06 3.77 5.92
C SER A 99 5.40 5.26 5.82
N ALA A 100 4.68 5.99 4.95
CA ALA A 100 4.81 7.43 4.81
C ALA A 100 4.49 8.15 6.13
N LEU A 101 3.38 7.80 6.77
CA LEU A 101 2.94 8.34 8.05
C LEU A 101 3.92 8.02 9.19
N CYS A 102 4.48 6.82 9.23
CA CYS A 102 5.56 6.47 10.17
C CYS A 102 6.81 7.34 9.93
N ALA A 103 7.19 7.56 8.67
CA ALA A 103 8.36 8.35 8.31
C ALA A 103 8.24 9.82 8.74
N VAL A 104 7.03 10.38 8.76
CA VAL A 104 6.78 11.77 9.18
C VAL A 104 6.30 11.91 10.62
N GLY A 105 6.27 10.82 11.38
CA GLY A 105 6.03 10.81 12.82
C GLY A 105 4.57 10.70 13.26
N ALA A 106 3.63 10.41 12.35
CA ALA A 106 2.23 10.20 12.70
C ALA A 106 2.02 8.93 13.55
N PHE A 107 2.85 7.91 13.35
CA PHE A 107 2.84 6.66 14.10
C PHE A 107 4.27 6.31 14.55
N SER A 108 4.38 5.61 15.69
CA SER A 108 5.63 4.95 16.07
C SER A 108 5.88 3.74 15.17
N LEU A 109 7.15 3.34 14.98
CA LEU A 109 7.50 2.16 14.17
C LEU A 109 6.80 0.90 14.68
N SER A 110 6.86 0.67 16.00
CA SER A 110 6.16 -0.42 16.67
C SER A 110 4.64 -0.43 16.41
N ASP A 111 3.98 0.73 16.46
CA ASP A 111 2.53 0.81 16.23
C ASP A 111 2.19 0.62 14.75
N THR A 112 2.98 1.19 13.84
CA THR A 112 2.83 0.97 12.39
C THR A 112 2.97 -0.51 12.06
N ALA A 113 3.93 -1.22 12.65
CA ALA A 113 4.09 -2.65 12.44
C ALA A 113 2.83 -3.43 12.87
N ARG A 114 2.29 -3.15 14.06
CA ARG A 114 1.07 -3.80 14.57
C ARG A 114 -0.16 -3.47 13.74
N LEU A 115 -0.34 -2.22 13.35
CA LEU A 115 -1.42 -1.78 12.47
C LEU A 115 -1.36 -2.50 11.12
N LEU A 116 -0.18 -2.61 10.51
CA LEU A 116 -0.01 -3.28 9.22
C LEU A 116 -0.15 -4.81 9.31
N LYS A 117 0.29 -5.43 10.40
CA LYS A 117 0.04 -6.85 10.67
C LYS A 117 -1.46 -7.12 10.77
N LEU A 118 -2.18 -6.31 11.55
CA LEU A 118 -3.63 -6.40 11.68
C LEU A 118 -4.32 -6.14 10.34
N ARG A 119 -3.95 -5.07 9.62
CA ARG A 119 -4.52 -4.71 8.32
C ARG A 119 -4.35 -5.85 7.33
N GLY A 120 -3.15 -6.41 7.21
CA GLY A 120 -2.88 -7.51 6.31
C GLY A 120 -3.68 -8.76 6.64
N TRP A 121 -3.79 -9.11 7.93
CA TRP A 121 -4.63 -10.23 8.38
C TRP A 121 -6.11 -9.98 8.12
N ALA A 122 -6.63 -8.79 8.47
CA ALA A 122 -8.04 -8.45 8.33
C ALA A 122 -8.48 -8.45 6.87
N MET A 123 -7.64 -7.92 5.96
CA MET A 123 -7.93 -7.94 4.52
C MET A 123 -7.92 -9.36 3.94
N GLN A 124 -7.04 -10.24 4.42
CA GLN A 124 -7.04 -11.66 4.01
C GLN A 124 -8.27 -12.41 4.54
N ALA A 125 -8.73 -12.08 5.74
CA ALA A 125 -9.86 -12.72 6.40
C ALA A 125 -11.23 -12.16 5.99
N ALA A 126 -11.28 -11.05 5.25
CA ALA A 126 -12.53 -10.34 4.92
C ALA A 126 -13.46 -11.13 4.00
N VAL A 127 -12.91 -11.97 3.12
CA VAL A 127 -13.65 -12.75 2.14
C VAL A 127 -13.13 -14.19 2.17
N PRO A 128 -14.00 -15.22 2.11
CA PRO A 128 -13.56 -16.61 2.03
C PRO A 128 -12.62 -16.87 0.85
N VAL A 129 -11.67 -17.79 1.04
CA VAL A 129 -10.68 -18.13 0.02
C VAL A 129 -11.38 -18.56 -1.27
N GLY A 130 -11.02 -17.91 -2.39
CA GLY A 130 -11.55 -18.20 -3.71
C GLY A 130 -12.81 -17.42 -4.11
N GLU A 131 -13.46 -16.70 -3.18
CA GLU A 131 -14.66 -15.90 -3.51
C GLU A 131 -14.31 -14.54 -4.12
N GLY A 132 -13.10 -14.02 -3.89
CA GLY A 132 -12.64 -12.77 -4.47
C GLY A 132 -11.23 -12.83 -5.04
N THR A 133 -10.98 -11.99 -6.05
CA THR A 133 -9.68 -11.86 -6.72
C THR A 133 -9.51 -10.46 -7.32
N MET A 134 -8.38 -10.25 -7.99
CA MET A 134 -8.05 -9.00 -8.67
C MET A 134 -7.49 -9.28 -10.06
N ALA A 135 -7.65 -8.34 -10.98
CA ALA A 135 -7.05 -8.40 -12.30
C ALA A 135 -6.40 -7.07 -12.69
N VAL A 136 -5.19 -7.15 -13.23
CA VAL A 136 -4.55 -5.98 -13.86
C VAL A 136 -5.02 -5.86 -15.31
N LEU A 137 -5.36 -4.65 -15.70
CA LEU A 137 -5.69 -4.23 -17.05
C LEU A 137 -4.54 -3.39 -17.60
N LEU A 138 -3.86 -3.90 -18.62
CA LEU A 138 -2.79 -3.20 -19.34
C LEU A 138 -3.34 -2.58 -20.62
N GLY A 139 -2.96 -1.34 -20.90
CA GLY A 139 -3.51 -0.53 -21.97
C GLY A 139 -4.96 -0.09 -21.72
N ALA A 140 -5.34 0.10 -20.46
CA ALA A 140 -6.65 0.63 -20.06
C ALA A 140 -6.48 1.95 -19.31
N ASP A 141 -7.33 2.93 -19.63
CA ASP A 141 -7.57 4.07 -18.76
C ASP A 141 -8.71 3.78 -17.74
N ILE A 142 -8.98 4.77 -16.89
CA ILE A 142 -9.98 4.64 -15.82
C ILE A 142 -11.41 4.48 -16.33
N ASP A 143 -11.75 5.10 -17.46
CA ASP A 143 -13.11 5.09 -17.99
C ASP A 143 -13.39 3.77 -18.70
N GLN A 144 -12.42 3.25 -19.44
CA GLN A 144 -12.44 1.89 -19.99
C GLN A 144 -12.58 0.84 -18.89
N ALA A 145 -11.81 0.96 -17.80
CA ALA A 145 -11.87 0.03 -16.69
C ALA A 145 -13.23 0.07 -15.97
N LYS A 146 -13.81 1.26 -15.75
CA LYS A 146 -15.15 1.41 -15.17
C LYS A 146 -16.24 0.80 -16.05
N ALA A 147 -16.19 1.05 -17.37
CA ALA A 147 -17.14 0.47 -18.32
C ALA A 147 -17.05 -1.07 -18.32
N LEU A 148 -15.84 -1.62 -18.35
CA LEU A 148 -15.60 -3.05 -18.27
C LEU A 148 -16.13 -3.65 -16.96
N ALA A 149 -15.83 -3.01 -15.83
CA ALA A 149 -16.27 -3.45 -14.52
C ALA A 149 -17.81 -3.51 -14.41
N ALA A 150 -18.49 -2.47 -14.90
CA ALA A 150 -19.95 -2.42 -14.94
C ALA A 150 -20.56 -3.53 -15.83
N ALA A 151 -19.96 -3.80 -17.00
CA ALA A 151 -20.40 -4.86 -17.89
C ALA A 151 -20.19 -6.27 -17.29
N ALA A 152 -19.10 -6.45 -16.55
CA ALA A 152 -18.73 -7.72 -15.94
C ALA A 152 -19.44 -8.02 -14.62
N ALA A 153 -19.86 -6.99 -13.88
CA ALA A 153 -20.47 -7.10 -12.54
C ALA A 153 -21.63 -8.10 -12.50
N GLN A 154 -22.66 -7.94 -13.33
CA GLN A 154 -23.82 -8.87 -13.41
C GLN A 154 -24.42 -9.25 -12.04
N GLY A 155 -24.50 -8.29 -11.11
CA GLY A 155 -24.99 -8.50 -9.74
C GLY A 155 -23.93 -8.86 -8.71
N GLU A 156 -22.69 -9.11 -9.14
CA GLU A 156 -21.52 -9.30 -8.28
C GLU A 156 -20.66 -8.02 -8.25
N VAL A 157 -19.91 -7.82 -7.16
CA VAL A 157 -18.90 -6.75 -7.05
C VAL A 157 -17.79 -6.92 -8.09
N CYS A 158 -17.55 -5.85 -8.86
CA CYS A 158 -16.40 -5.65 -9.75
C CYS A 158 -16.12 -4.15 -9.78
N GLU A 159 -15.03 -3.72 -9.15
CA GLU A 159 -14.73 -2.32 -8.88
C GLU A 159 -13.28 -2.00 -9.25
N VAL A 160 -12.99 -0.72 -9.49
CA VAL A 160 -11.61 -0.28 -9.73
C VAL A 160 -10.87 -0.13 -8.40
N ALA A 161 -9.88 -1.00 -8.19
CA ALA A 161 -9.03 -0.99 -7.00
C ALA A 161 -7.86 -0.01 -7.10
N ASN A 162 -7.18 0.06 -8.25
CA ASN A 162 -6.00 0.91 -8.42
C ASN A 162 -6.03 1.64 -9.77
N ASP A 163 -5.79 2.95 -9.74
CA ASP A 163 -5.46 3.78 -10.91
C ASP A 163 -3.96 4.12 -10.82
N ASN A 164 -3.11 3.29 -11.45
CA ASN A 164 -1.66 3.33 -11.23
C ASN A 164 -0.91 4.18 -12.26
N ASP A 165 -1.31 4.07 -13.52
CA ASP A 165 -0.64 4.66 -14.69
C ASP A 165 -1.71 4.96 -15.75
N PRO A 166 -1.51 5.92 -16.67
CA PRO A 166 -2.47 6.19 -17.76
C PRO A 166 -2.87 4.97 -18.60
N SER A 167 -2.10 3.89 -18.53
CA SER A 167 -2.33 2.62 -19.21
C SER A 167 -2.39 1.40 -18.28
N GLN A 168 -2.50 1.58 -16.96
CA GLN A 168 -2.59 0.46 -16.01
C GLN A 168 -3.62 0.75 -14.91
N VAL A 169 -4.66 -0.08 -14.90
CA VAL A 169 -5.71 -0.07 -13.89
C VAL A 169 -5.87 -1.48 -13.32
N VAL A 170 -6.27 -1.60 -12.06
CA VAL A 170 -6.55 -2.90 -11.42
C VAL A 170 -8.02 -2.96 -11.05
N LEU A 171 -8.68 -4.06 -11.42
CA LEU A 171 -10.02 -4.40 -10.97
C LEU A 171 -9.96 -5.35 -9.78
N SER A 172 -10.97 -5.28 -8.93
CA SER A 172 -11.10 -6.09 -7.71
C SER A 172 -12.57 -6.39 -7.44
N GLY A 173 -12.86 -7.60 -6.96
CA GLY A 173 -14.22 -8.02 -6.68
C GLY A 173 -14.38 -9.54 -6.61
N HIS A 174 -15.60 -10.01 -6.84
CA HIS A 174 -15.86 -11.46 -6.85
C HIS A 174 -15.11 -12.14 -7.99
N THR A 175 -14.64 -13.36 -7.73
CA THR A 175 -13.88 -14.15 -8.71
C THR A 175 -14.60 -14.27 -10.05
N GLY A 176 -15.89 -14.60 -10.03
CA GLY A 176 -16.69 -14.72 -11.25
C GLY A 176 -16.76 -13.42 -12.06
N ALA A 177 -16.94 -12.28 -11.39
CA ALA A 177 -17.00 -10.97 -12.05
C ALA A 177 -15.67 -10.56 -12.66
N ILE A 178 -14.56 -10.83 -11.97
CA ILE A 178 -13.23 -10.52 -12.46
C ILE A 178 -12.84 -11.43 -13.64
N GLU A 179 -13.16 -12.72 -13.60
CA GLU A 179 -12.95 -13.63 -14.72
C GLU A 179 -13.75 -13.20 -15.97
N ARG A 180 -15.00 -12.78 -15.78
CA ARG A 180 -15.81 -12.19 -16.86
C ARG A 180 -15.17 -10.91 -17.40
N ALA A 181 -14.68 -10.03 -16.54
CA ALA A 181 -13.98 -8.81 -16.95
C ALA A 181 -12.76 -9.14 -17.82
N VAL A 182 -11.93 -10.10 -17.41
CA VAL A 182 -10.76 -10.53 -18.19
C VAL A 182 -11.15 -11.08 -19.57
N ALA A 183 -12.26 -11.82 -19.66
CA ALA A 183 -12.77 -12.33 -20.94
C ALA A 183 -13.24 -11.21 -21.88
N LEU A 184 -13.81 -10.12 -21.34
CA LEU A 184 -14.39 -8.99 -22.07
C LEU A 184 -13.37 -7.89 -22.45
N VAL A 185 -12.11 -8.02 -22.03
CA VAL A 185 -11.04 -7.02 -22.23
C VAL A 185 -10.93 -6.52 -23.67
N LYS A 186 -10.90 -7.44 -24.65
CA LYS A 186 -10.70 -7.07 -26.06
C LYS A 186 -11.90 -6.33 -26.63
N GLU A 187 -13.10 -6.66 -26.17
CA GLU A 187 -14.35 -6.02 -26.60
C GLU A 187 -14.42 -4.57 -26.12
N HIS A 188 -13.72 -4.24 -25.02
CA HIS A 188 -13.62 -2.90 -24.46
C HIS A 188 -12.40 -2.12 -24.95
N GLY A 189 -11.70 -2.63 -25.98
CA GLY A 189 -10.52 -1.97 -26.55
C GLY A 189 -9.30 -1.96 -25.64
N ILE A 190 -9.27 -2.83 -24.62
CA ILE A 190 -8.15 -2.94 -23.68
C ILE A 190 -7.15 -3.97 -24.22
N LYS A 191 -5.86 -3.68 -24.11
CA LYS A 191 -4.79 -4.51 -24.70
C LYS A 191 -4.69 -5.89 -24.04
N ARG A 192 -4.74 -5.97 -22.71
CA ARG A 192 -4.59 -7.23 -21.97
C ARG A 192 -5.18 -7.14 -20.57
N GLY A 193 -5.84 -8.20 -20.10
CA GLY A 193 -6.19 -8.42 -18.70
C GLY A 193 -5.50 -9.67 -18.16
N MET A 194 -5.09 -9.65 -16.90
CA MET A 194 -4.49 -10.81 -16.22
C MET A 194 -4.95 -10.86 -14.77
N ILE A 195 -5.38 -12.05 -14.34
CA ILE A 195 -5.62 -12.33 -12.92
C ILE A 195 -4.30 -12.17 -12.16
N LEU A 196 -4.35 -11.46 -11.03
CA LEU A 196 -3.23 -11.32 -10.12
C LEU A 196 -3.17 -12.52 -9.19
N ASN A 197 -1.95 -12.95 -8.84
CA ASN A 197 -1.75 -14.00 -7.84
C ASN A 197 -1.95 -13.45 -6.43
N VAL A 198 -3.19 -13.11 -6.10
CA VAL A 198 -3.63 -12.60 -4.80
C VAL A 198 -4.86 -13.37 -4.35
N SER A 199 -5.02 -13.50 -3.04
CA SER A 199 -6.09 -14.32 -2.43
C SER A 199 -7.29 -13.52 -1.95
N ALA A 200 -7.33 -12.19 -2.17
CA ALA A 200 -8.39 -11.33 -1.66
C ALA A 200 -8.67 -10.16 -2.62
N PRO A 201 -9.93 -9.66 -2.64
CA PRO A 201 -10.34 -8.55 -3.49
C PRO A 201 -10.09 -7.21 -2.79
N PHE A 202 -8.81 -6.84 -2.64
CA PHE A 202 -8.40 -5.59 -1.99
C PHE A 202 -8.98 -4.36 -2.68
N HIS A 203 -9.25 -3.28 -1.93
CA HIS A 203 -9.76 -2.02 -2.47
C HIS A 203 -11.08 -2.19 -3.24
N SER A 204 -11.98 -2.99 -2.68
CA SER A 204 -13.36 -3.13 -3.12
C SER A 204 -14.31 -3.09 -1.93
N SER A 205 -15.59 -2.90 -2.18
CA SER A 205 -16.66 -2.96 -1.17
C SER A 205 -16.67 -4.27 -0.37
N LEU A 206 -16.11 -5.36 -0.89
CA LEU A 206 -15.94 -6.63 -0.18
C LEU A 206 -14.96 -6.57 1.00
N MET A 207 -14.14 -5.51 1.08
CA MET A 207 -13.22 -5.30 2.21
C MET A 207 -13.86 -4.59 3.41
N ALA A 208 -15.19 -4.36 3.41
CA ALA A 208 -15.88 -3.72 4.52
C ALA A 208 -15.56 -4.33 5.90
N PRO A 209 -15.50 -5.66 6.08
CA PRO A 209 -15.10 -6.25 7.37
C PRO A 209 -13.68 -5.86 7.81
N ALA A 210 -12.75 -5.70 6.87
CA ALA A 210 -11.40 -5.24 7.17
C ALA A 210 -11.38 -3.75 7.55
N ALA A 211 -12.20 -2.93 6.90
CA ALA A 211 -12.33 -1.51 7.22
C ALA A 211 -12.84 -1.30 8.66
N GLU A 212 -13.83 -2.10 9.11
CA GLU A 212 -14.33 -2.07 10.49
C GLU A 212 -13.23 -2.38 11.51
N ARG A 213 -12.42 -3.42 11.26
CA ARG A 213 -11.27 -3.75 12.13
C ARG A 213 -10.23 -2.65 12.16
N MET A 214 -9.98 -2.00 11.03
CA MET A 214 -9.05 -0.87 10.98
C MET A 214 -9.61 0.37 11.68
N ALA A 215 -10.92 0.60 11.64
CA ALA A 215 -11.56 1.68 12.38
C ALA A 215 -11.37 1.51 13.89
N GLU A 216 -11.56 0.31 14.43
CA GLU A 216 -11.29 0.00 15.84
C GLU A 216 -9.82 0.23 16.22
N ALA A 217 -8.91 -0.25 15.38
CA ALA A 217 -7.46 -0.14 15.64
C ALA A 217 -6.96 1.31 15.56
N LEU A 218 -7.43 2.08 14.58
CA LEU A 218 -7.08 3.50 14.40
C LEU A 218 -7.76 4.40 15.43
N ALA A 219 -8.88 3.96 16.02
CA ALA A 219 -9.46 4.63 17.18
C ALA A 219 -8.59 4.44 18.44
N ALA A 220 -8.03 3.25 18.62
CA ALA A 220 -7.11 2.96 19.73
C ALA A 220 -5.70 3.55 19.52
N THR A 221 -5.28 3.68 18.26
CA THR A 221 -3.98 4.21 17.85
C THR A 221 -4.19 5.29 16.78
N PRO A 222 -4.67 6.49 17.15
CA PRO A 222 -4.88 7.57 16.19
C PRO A 222 -3.54 8.14 15.70
N PRO A 223 -3.48 8.65 14.45
CA PRO A 223 -2.29 9.35 13.97
C PRO A 223 -2.04 10.62 14.80
N ALA A 224 -0.78 10.84 15.15
CA ALA A 224 -0.32 12.09 15.74
C ALA A 224 -0.13 13.17 14.66
N ALA A 225 0.14 14.41 15.11
CA ALA A 225 0.61 15.46 14.21
C ALA A 225 1.90 15.03 13.51
N PHE A 226 1.98 15.25 12.20
CA PHE A 226 3.10 14.83 11.37
C PHE A 226 3.80 16.00 10.69
N THR A 227 5.08 15.78 10.38
CA THR A 227 6.02 16.87 10.06
C THR A 227 6.03 17.29 8.59
N LEU A 228 5.51 16.46 7.69
CA LEU A 228 5.27 16.77 6.28
C LEU A 228 3.88 16.27 5.89
N PRO A 229 3.15 17.01 5.03
CA PRO A 229 1.84 16.57 4.56
C PRO A 229 1.92 15.25 3.78
N VAL A 230 0.82 14.49 3.82
CA VAL A 230 0.66 13.23 3.07
C VAL A 230 -0.32 13.43 1.91
N TYR A 231 -0.09 12.78 0.78
CA TYR A 231 -1.10 12.67 -0.29
C TYR A 231 -1.88 11.38 -0.11
N ALA A 232 -3.10 11.51 0.42
CA ALA A 232 -3.96 10.38 0.72
C ALA A 232 -4.48 9.71 -0.56
N ASN A 233 -4.47 8.38 -0.56
CA ASN A 233 -4.83 7.54 -1.71
C ASN A 233 -6.28 7.74 -2.19
N VAL A 234 -7.20 8.00 -1.26
CA VAL A 234 -8.65 8.12 -1.50
C VAL A 234 -8.99 9.44 -2.22
N THR A 235 -8.37 10.54 -1.81
CA THR A 235 -8.68 11.88 -2.31
C THR A 235 -7.74 12.33 -3.42
N ALA A 236 -6.56 11.69 -3.53
CA ALA A 236 -5.45 12.17 -4.35
C ALA A 236 -5.06 13.62 -4.04
N ALA A 237 -5.18 14.02 -2.77
CA ALA A 237 -4.99 15.38 -2.32
C ALA A 237 -4.11 15.42 -1.07
N ARG A 238 -3.50 16.58 -0.85
CA ARG A 238 -2.69 16.89 0.32
C ARG A 238 -3.55 16.89 1.59
N VAL A 239 -3.08 16.21 2.63
CA VAL A 239 -3.67 16.15 3.96
C VAL A 239 -2.60 16.51 5.00
N ASP A 240 -2.96 17.40 5.92
CA ASP A 240 -2.14 17.83 7.06
C ASP A 240 -2.86 17.73 8.41
N ASP A 241 -4.14 17.35 8.41
CA ASP A 241 -4.93 17.10 9.61
C ASP A 241 -4.96 15.61 9.97
N PRO A 242 -4.48 15.21 11.17
CA PRO A 242 -4.46 13.80 11.57
C PRO A 242 -5.85 13.15 11.64
N GLU A 243 -6.90 13.89 12.03
CA GLU A 243 -8.24 13.32 12.13
C GLU A 243 -8.83 13.03 10.74
N ALA A 244 -8.66 13.96 9.80
CA ALA A 244 -9.00 13.71 8.40
C ALA A 244 -8.24 12.51 7.83
N GLU A 245 -6.92 12.41 8.09
CA GLU A 245 -6.12 11.28 7.63
C GLU A 245 -6.60 9.95 8.22
N ARG A 246 -6.96 9.93 9.50
CA ARG A 246 -7.52 8.74 10.15
C ARG A 246 -8.76 8.23 9.43
N ALA A 247 -9.70 9.12 9.08
CA ALA A 247 -10.91 8.74 8.35
C ALA A 247 -10.57 8.19 6.94
N LEU A 248 -9.61 8.82 6.26
CA LEU A 248 -9.18 8.40 4.93
C LEU A 248 -8.48 7.04 4.94
N LEU A 249 -7.68 6.70 5.96
CA LEU A 249 -7.06 5.38 6.10
C LEU A 249 -8.09 4.24 6.23
N ILE A 250 -9.24 4.52 6.84
CA ILE A 250 -10.34 3.55 6.96
C ILE A 250 -11.04 3.41 5.60
N GLU A 251 -11.39 4.53 4.96
CA GLU A 251 -12.00 4.54 3.63
C GLU A 251 -11.11 3.87 2.58
N GLN A 252 -9.79 4.02 2.68
CA GLN A 252 -8.80 3.45 1.77
C GLN A 252 -8.89 1.91 1.66
N VAL A 253 -9.35 1.21 2.69
CA VAL A 253 -9.43 -0.25 2.70
C VAL A 253 -10.42 -0.78 1.66
N THR A 254 -11.54 -0.07 1.45
CA THR A 254 -12.58 -0.39 0.46
C THR A 254 -12.52 0.52 -0.76
N GLY A 255 -11.85 1.67 -0.66
CA GLY A 255 -11.73 2.67 -1.71
C GLY A 255 -10.59 2.41 -2.68
N ARG A 256 -10.69 3.06 -3.84
CA ARG A 256 -9.69 3.05 -4.91
C ARG A 256 -8.41 3.75 -4.47
N VAL A 257 -7.25 3.16 -4.76
CA VAL A 257 -5.95 3.83 -4.71
C VAL A 257 -5.76 4.67 -5.96
N ARG A 258 -5.82 5.99 -5.81
CA ARG A 258 -5.74 6.95 -6.92
C ARG A 258 -4.31 7.39 -7.23
N TRP A 259 -3.39 6.44 -7.36
CA TRP A 259 -1.94 6.70 -7.42
C TRP A 259 -1.54 7.65 -8.57
N ARG A 260 -2.06 7.42 -9.78
CA ARG A 260 -1.84 8.31 -10.93
C ARG A 260 -2.28 9.74 -10.63
N GLU A 261 -3.45 9.89 -10.02
CA GLU A 261 -3.99 11.20 -9.65
C GLU A 261 -3.14 11.84 -8.54
N SER A 262 -2.67 11.06 -7.55
CA SER A 262 -1.77 11.56 -6.48
C SER A 262 -0.45 12.07 -7.05
N VAL A 263 0.15 11.36 -8.01
CA VAL A 263 1.37 11.81 -8.70
C VAL A 263 1.12 13.10 -9.46
N LEU A 264 0.01 13.19 -10.21
CA LEU A 264 -0.37 14.41 -10.93
C LEU A 264 -0.65 15.60 -9.99
N ALA A 265 -1.29 15.35 -8.86
CA ALA A 265 -1.55 16.37 -7.84
C ALA A 265 -0.25 16.88 -7.22
N MET A 266 0.67 15.99 -6.82
CA MET A 266 2.00 16.36 -6.35
C MET A 266 2.77 17.19 -7.39
N ARG A 267 2.69 16.83 -8.69
CA ARG A 267 3.29 17.63 -9.78
C ARG A 267 2.65 19.02 -9.87
N ALA A 268 1.33 19.11 -9.80
CA ALA A 268 0.60 20.38 -9.85
C ALA A 268 0.99 21.31 -8.68
N ASP A 269 1.29 20.72 -7.52
CA ASP A 269 1.76 21.45 -6.34
C ASP A 269 3.26 21.78 -6.36
N GLY A 270 3.98 21.47 -7.45
CA GLY A 270 5.37 21.89 -7.69
C GLY A 270 6.45 20.84 -7.37
N VAL A 271 6.06 19.58 -7.12
CA VAL A 271 7.02 18.47 -7.00
C VAL A 271 7.65 18.17 -8.36
N GLU A 272 8.98 18.15 -8.41
CA GLU A 272 9.77 17.84 -9.61
C GLU A 272 10.65 16.60 -9.41
N HIS A 273 10.86 16.17 -8.16
CA HIS A 273 11.66 15.02 -7.81
C HIS A 273 10.88 14.06 -6.92
N PHE A 274 10.87 12.79 -7.28
CA PHE A 274 10.29 11.71 -6.48
C PHE A 274 11.43 10.78 -6.04
N VAL A 275 11.47 10.48 -4.75
CA VAL A 275 12.44 9.54 -4.17
C VAL A 275 11.64 8.40 -3.56
N GLU A 276 11.76 7.21 -4.12
CA GLU A 276 11.16 6.00 -3.54
C GLU A 276 12.07 5.46 -2.42
N LEU A 277 11.50 5.25 -1.23
CA LEU A 277 12.21 4.71 -0.07
C LEU A 277 11.77 3.27 0.18
N GLY A 278 12.75 2.35 0.16
CA GLY A 278 12.49 0.91 0.15
C GLY A 278 12.21 0.39 -1.26
N GLY A 279 11.57 -0.78 -1.35
CA GLY A 279 11.35 -1.46 -2.63
C GLY A 279 12.49 -2.41 -3.01
N LYS A 280 12.52 -2.82 -4.28
CA LYS A 280 13.44 -3.82 -4.82
C LYS A 280 14.90 -3.38 -4.84
#